data_AF-A0A257QN26-F1
#
_entry.id   AF-A0A257QN26-F1
#
_cell.length_a   1.000
_cell.length_b   1.000
_cell.length_c   1.000
_cell.angle_alpha   90.00
_cell.angle_beta   90.00
_cell.angle_gamma   90.00
#
_symmetry.space_group_name_H-M   'P 1'
#
loop_
_entity.id
_entity.type
_entity.pdbx_description
1 polymer ?
#
loop_
_entity_poly.entity_id
_entity_poly.type
_entity_poly.pdbx_seq_one_letter_code
_entity_poly.pdbx_strand_id
1 'polypeptide(L)'
;MKAGSLPWLLRFELKSMRFSLPKIGYLFLAIMIILPALIEGLWPAPQLAALPAQTTPLMLVYGTLVLFYACVINLGASLVGAQESLAARHDFDLLLASPARGRAILGARLIGVFVRAQGLQAMIGFFLLLWLLADGQLRWLIGYLVLTAVGFAMTGLAVMLFLLLSLSLGPVGGARVAGIVGKTLIVSSGVIGSQIALLVLHPSLTEILAKFAIIGAKGGLSWQGLTLAPARGLFGAPGPAMLVGLLGLALFALPARLMAGPFRTVLTESANLGQGTRRRSSTRIFTFRTALFLAILRKEWRCLRRDRMTWQRVISSILMMIPALLFHNGPLTPHFYALRAALAAIWLPGNIIGIVMERVGVTDEQKLVLAIAPHAPRTLAAQKYGAALMITLALVVPPVACALALFPLYAGAAVIGMVSNCTLQTLAVPKLAAFGRFLGFAPDHAGPRLIIFIFQTLMSGLVAGLVYVWISSR
;
A
#
# COMPACT_ATOMS: atom_id res chain seq x y z
N MET A 1 -15.22 -7.60 -31.03
CA MET A 1 -13.86 -7.11 -30.69
C MET A 1 -12.84 -8.03 -31.36
N LYS A 2 -11.89 -7.50 -32.14
CA LYS A 2 -10.86 -8.32 -32.81
C LYS A 2 -9.88 -8.88 -31.76
N ALA A 3 -9.53 -10.17 -31.88
CA ALA A 3 -8.51 -10.79 -31.03
C ALA A 3 -7.17 -10.03 -31.16
N GLY A 4 -6.49 -9.80 -30.03
CA GLY A 4 -5.23 -9.04 -29.99
C GLY A 4 -5.36 -7.51 -30.03
N SER A 5 -6.58 -6.96 -30.11
CA SER A 5 -6.80 -5.50 -29.97
C SER A 5 -6.69 -5.04 -28.51
N LEU A 6 -6.35 -3.77 -28.28
CA LEU A 6 -6.24 -3.20 -26.93
C LEU A 6 -7.53 -3.38 -26.10
N PRO A 7 -8.75 -3.13 -26.63
CA PRO A 7 -9.99 -3.39 -25.89
C PRO A 7 -10.19 -4.87 -25.53
N TRP A 8 -9.73 -5.79 -26.38
CA TRP A 8 -9.81 -7.22 -26.11
C TRP A 8 -8.86 -7.64 -24.98
N LEU A 9 -7.59 -7.20 -25.04
CA LEU A 9 -6.60 -7.43 -23.98
C LEU A 9 -7.02 -6.78 -22.66
N LEU A 10 -7.50 -5.55 -22.73
CA LEU A 10 -7.97 -4.79 -21.57
C LEU A 10 -9.17 -5.47 -20.93
N ARG A 11 -10.09 -6.07 -21.71
CA ARG A 11 -11.17 -6.89 -21.14
C ARG A 11 -10.63 -8.11 -20.39
N PHE A 12 -9.61 -8.79 -20.92
CA PHE A 12 -9.00 -9.93 -20.22
C PHE A 12 -8.27 -9.50 -18.95
N GLU A 13 -7.54 -8.38 -18.99
CA GLU A 13 -6.90 -7.81 -17.80
C GLU A 13 -7.92 -7.29 -16.79
N LEU A 14 -8.99 -6.62 -17.22
CA LEU A 14 -10.07 -6.23 -16.32
C LEU A 14 -10.88 -7.43 -15.81
N LYS A 15 -10.89 -8.55 -16.53
CA LYS A 15 -11.54 -9.80 -16.10
C LYS A 15 -10.62 -10.60 -15.15
N SER A 16 -9.31 -10.57 -15.33
CA SER A 16 -8.35 -11.11 -14.35
C SER A 16 -8.34 -10.21 -13.09
N MET A 17 -8.49 -8.90 -13.30
CA MET A 17 -8.71 -7.88 -12.28
C MET A 17 -10.19 -7.69 -11.94
N ARG A 18 -11.11 -8.61 -12.29
CA ARG A 18 -12.46 -8.61 -11.72
C ARG A 18 -12.30 -8.98 -10.25
N PHE A 19 -11.85 -8.02 -9.46
CA PHE A 19 -12.67 -7.42 -8.44
C PHE A 19 -14.08 -8.02 -8.48
N SER A 20 -14.26 -8.95 -7.58
CA SER A 20 -15.51 -9.38 -6.97
C SER A 20 -16.20 -8.22 -6.25
N LEU A 21 -16.38 -7.11 -6.97
CA LEU A 21 -16.75 -5.79 -6.48
C LEU A 21 -18.23 -5.56 -6.18
N PRO A 22 -19.25 -6.38 -6.54
CA PRO A 22 -20.60 -5.98 -6.14
C PRO A 22 -20.71 -6.02 -4.61
N LYS A 23 -20.38 -7.14 -3.95
CA LYS A 23 -20.60 -7.25 -2.50
C LYS A 23 -19.53 -6.58 -1.62
N ILE A 24 -18.25 -6.58 -2.03
CA ILE A 24 -17.22 -5.74 -1.38
C ILE A 24 -17.54 -4.28 -1.59
N GLY A 25 -17.90 -3.89 -2.81
CA GLY A 25 -18.23 -2.50 -3.13
C GLY A 25 -19.29 -1.97 -2.18
N TYR A 26 -20.37 -2.71 -1.93
CA TYR A 26 -21.42 -2.27 -1.01
C TYR A 26 -21.02 -2.30 0.47
N LEU A 27 -20.36 -3.34 0.97
CA LEU A 27 -19.93 -3.37 2.39
C LEU A 27 -18.83 -2.33 2.66
N PHE A 28 -17.93 -2.16 1.70
CA PHE A 28 -16.90 -1.14 1.72
C PHE A 28 -17.55 0.23 1.64
N LEU A 29 -18.39 0.52 0.65
CA LEU A 29 -19.13 1.78 0.52
C LEU A 29 -19.99 2.06 1.76
N ALA A 30 -20.60 1.04 2.38
CA ALA A 30 -21.31 1.16 3.65
C ALA A 30 -20.36 1.55 4.79
N ILE A 31 -19.23 0.87 4.98
CA ILE A 31 -18.22 1.27 5.98
C ILE A 31 -17.65 2.67 5.68
N MET A 32 -17.46 3.01 4.40
CA MET A 32 -16.98 4.30 3.93
C MET A 32 -18.00 5.43 4.13
N ILE A 33 -19.30 5.15 4.18
CA ILE A 33 -20.37 6.13 4.42
C ILE A 33 -20.66 6.22 5.92
N ILE A 34 -20.71 5.08 6.60
CA ILE A 34 -21.08 4.98 8.02
C ILE A 34 -19.97 5.53 8.92
N LEU A 35 -18.69 5.28 8.60
CA LEU A 35 -17.57 5.73 9.45
C LEU A 35 -17.44 7.27 9.47
N PRO A 36 -17.50 8.00 8.34
CA PRO A 36 -17.54 9.46 8.35
C PRO A 36 -18.82 10.01 8.98
N ALA A 37 -19.99 9.40 8.72
CA ALA A 37 -21.24 9.82 9.37
C ALA A 37 -21.18 9.68 10.90
N LEU A 38 -20.51 8.64 11.41
CA LEU A 38 -20.22 8.47 12.84
C LEU A 38 -19.23 9.52 13.36
N ILE A 39 -18.20 9.86 12.57
CA ILE A 39 -17.20 10.88 12.93
C ILE A 39 -17.81 12.30 12.92
N GLU A 40 -18.70 12.60 11.97
CA GLU A 40 -19.46 13.85 11.91
C GLU A 40 -20.44 13.99 13.08
N GLY A 41 -21.03 12.89 13.55
CA GLY A 41 -21.82 12.89 14.79
C GLY A 41 -21.00 13.21 16.06
N LEU A 42 -19.67 13.13 15.99
CA LEU A 42 -18.73 13.34 17.10
C LEU A 42 -17.97 14.69 17.01
N TRP A 43 -18.05 15.43 15.91
CA TRP A 43 -17.32 16.70 15.72
C TRP A 43 -18.23 17.84 15.24
N PRO A 44 -18.31 18.98 15.94
CA PRO A 44 -19.11 20.10 15.45
C PRO A 44 -18.43 20.72 14.22
N ALA A 45 -19.03 20.54 13.03
CA ALA A 45 -18.48 20.93 11.72
C ALA A 45 -18.94 22.30 11.12
N PRO A 46 -19.48 23.31 11.83
CA PRO A 46 -19.88 24.56 11.18
C PRO A 46 -18.71 25.47 10.78
N GLN A 47 -17.46 25.15 11.14
CA GLN A 47 -16.30 26.02 10.95
C GLN A 47 -15.63 25.91 9.57
N LEU A 48 -15.88 24.84 8.82
CA LEU A 48 -15.27 24.61 7.50
C LEU A 48 -16.13 25.11 6.33
N ALA A 49 -17.46 25.15 6.50
CA ALA A 49 -18.39 25.78 5.57
C ALA A 49 -18.15 27.31 5.43
N ALA A 50 -17.48 27.92 6.42
CA ALA A 50 -17.10 29.33 6.41
C ALA A 50 -15.76 29.61 5.69
N LEU A 51 -15.07 28.60 5.14
CA LEU A 51 -13.83 28.83 4.40
C LEU A 51 -14.13 29.64 3.14
N PRO A 52 -13.49 30.80 2.95
CA PRO A 52 -13.78 31.68 1.82
C PRO A 52 -13.54 30.96 0.50
N ALA A 53 -14.40 31.23 -0.49
CA ALA A 53 -14.34 30.64 -1.83
C ALA A 53 -13.04 30.94 -2.61
N GLN A 54 -12.20 31.85 -2.10
CA GLN A 54 -10.92 32.23 -2.69
C GLN A 54 -9.79 31.35 -2.13
N THR A 55 -9.01 30.75 -3.02
CA THR A 55 -7.82 29.96 -2.65
C THR A 55 -6.85 30.83 -1.86
N THR A 56 -6.74 30.59 -0.57
CA THR A 56 -5.74 31.27 0.26
C THR A 56 -4.34 30.72 -0.05
N PRO A 57 -3.27 31.50 0.14
CA PRO A 57 -1.90 31.01 -0.01
C PRO A 57 -1.62 29.76 0.83
N LEU A 58 -2.24 29.69 2.01
CA LEU A 58 -2.21 28.55 2.91
C LEU A 58 -2.77 27.29 2.25
N MET A 59 -3.95 27.38 1.62
CA MET A 59 -4.54 26.26 0.88
C MET A 59 -3.57 25.79 -0.22
N LEU A 60 -2.97 26.71 -0.99
CA LEU A 60 -2.05 26.34 -2.06
C LEU A 60 -0.82 25.58 -1.57
N VAL A 61 -0.24 25.99 -0.43
CA VAL A 61 0.88 25.27 0.20
C VAL A 61 0.46 23.86 0.62
N TYR A 62 -0.69 23.70 1.27
CA TYR A 62 -1.21 22.36 1.60
C TYR A 62 -1.50 21.52 0.36
N GLY A 63 -2.11 22.11 -0.66
CA GLY A 63 -2.37 21.42 -1.91
C GLY A 63 -1.09 20.92 -2.55
N THR A 64 -0.01 21.70 -2.53
CA THR A 64 1.29 21.24 -3.01
C THR A 64 1.86 20.09 -2.18
N LEU A 65 1.72 20.11 -0.85
CA LEU A 65 2.18 19.02 0.02
C LEU A 65 1.37 17.73 -0.20
N VAL A 66 0.05 17.85 -0.33
CA VAL A 66 -0.86 16.73 -0.63
C VAL A 66 -0.55 16.14 -2.02
N LEU A 67 -0.32 16.99 -3.02
CA LEU A 67 0.07 16.55 -4.36
C LEU A 67 1.45 15.90 -4.35
N PHE A 68 2.41 16.43 -3.59
CA PHE A 68 3.72 15.80 -3.43
C PHE A 68 3.60 14.42 -2.80
N TYR A 69 2.84 14.29 -1.71
CA TYR A 69 2.52 12.99 -1.10
C TYR A 69 1.87 12.03 -2.11
N ALA A 70 0.87 12.51 -2.86
CA ALA A 70 0.20 11.74 -3.91
C ALA A 70 1.17 11.28 -5.02
N CYS A 71 2.10 12.12 -5.43
CA CYS A 71 3.14 11.76 -6.40
C CYS A 71 4.02 10.63 -5.86
N VAL A 72 4.55 10.77 -4.65
CA VAL A 72 5.47 9.78 -4.03
C VAL A 72 4.81 8.42 -3.88
N ILE A 73 3.58 8.38 -3.34
CA ILE A 73 2.88 7.11 -3.12
C ILE A 73 2.51 6.42 -4.44
N ASN A 74 2.04 7.16 -5.46
CA ASN A 74 1.67 6.58 -6.75
C ASN A 74 2.89 6.14 -7.54
N LEU A 75 3.99 6.89 -7.50
CA LEU A 75 5.23 6.49 -8.15
C LEU A 75 5.74 5.18 -7.55
N GLY A 76 5.75 5.08 -6.21
CA GLY A 76 6.15 3.86 -5.51
C GLY A 76 5.24 2.66 -5.83
N ALA A 77 3.92 2.84 -5.72
CA ALA A 77 2.92 1.81 -6.01
C ALA A 77 2.98 1.35 -7.47
N SER A 78 3.16 2.28 -8.41
CA SER A 78 3.27 1.97 -9.84
C SER A 78 4.58 1.28 -10.19
N LEU A 79 5.70 1.60 -9.52
CA LEU A 79 6.97 0.89 -9.73
C LEU A 79 6.89 -0.56 -9.28
N VAL A 80 6.30 -0.81 -8.10
CA VAL A 80 6.05 -2.17 -7.62
C VAL A 80 5.05 -2.90 -8.53
N GLY A 81 3.98 -2.22 -8.95
CA GLY A 81 3.00 -2.77 -9.88
C GLY A 81 3.61 -3.11 -11.24
N ALA A 82 4.47 -2.24 -11.79
CA ALA A 82 5.20 -2.48 -13.02
C ALA A 82 6.15 -3.67 -12.88
N GLN A 83 6.87 -3.78 -11.77
CA GLN A 83 7.70 -4.95 -11.47
C GLN A 83 6.88 -6.24 -11.46
N GLU A 84 5.76 -6.26 -10.74
CA GLU A 84 4.90 -7.46 -10.66
C GLU A 84 4.27 -7.81 -11.99
N SER A 85 3.85 -6.80 -12.77
CA SER A 85 3.12 -6.98 -14.02
C SER A 85 4.03 -7.30 -15.21
N LEU A 86 5.22 -6.67 -15.27
CA LEU A 86 6.13 -6.74 -16.41
C LEU A 86 7.32 -7.67 -16.17
N ALA A 87 7.57 -8.15 -14.94
CA ALA A 87 8.59 -9.16 -14.64
C ALA A 87 7.99 -10.54 -14.30
N ALA A 88 6.66 -10.70 -14.31
CA ALA A 88 6.00 -11.98 -14.04
C ALA A 88 6.23 -13.00 -15.16
N ARG A 89 7.03 -14.02 -14.86
CA ARG A 89 7.53 -15.04 -15.81
C ARG A 89 6.47 -15.91 -16.46
N HIS A 90 5.35 -16.17 -15.80
CA HIS A 90 4.38 -17.19 -16.25
C HIS A 90 3.52 -16.75 -17.45
N ASP A 91 3.47 -15.45 -17.74
CA ASP A 91 2.65 -14.92 -18.82
C ASP A 91 3.45 -14.71 -20.12
N PHE A 92 4.79 -14.82 -20.10
CA PHE A 92 5.62 -14.46 -21.24
C PHE A 92 5.54 -15.45 -22.40
N ASP A 93 5.48 -16.76 -22.12
CA ASP A 93 5.33 -17.77 -23.18
C ASP A 93 3.98 -17.60 -23.91
N LEU A 94 2.93 -17.27 -23.15
CA LEU A 94 1.60 -16.95 -23.68
C LEU A 94 1.57 -15.64 -24.48
N LEU A 95 2.29 -14.62 -24.03
CA LEU A 95 2.37 -13.33 -24.71
C LEU A 95 3.21 -13.40 -26.00
N LEU A 96 4.30 -14.18 -25.98
CA LEU A 96 5.16 -14.41 -27.14
C LEU A 96 4.49 -15.28 -28.21
N ALA A 97 3.61 -16.20 -27.82
CA ALA A 97 2.82 -17.01 -28.75
C ALA A 97 1.63 -16.25 -29.37
N SER A 98 1.23 -15.08 -28.82
CA SER A 98 0.08 -14.33 -29.34
C SER A 98 0.47 -13.38 -30.48
N PRO A 99 -0.35 -13.25 -31.54
CA PRO A 99 -0.12 -12.31 -32.65
C PRO A 99 -0.37 -10.83 -32.29
N ALA A 100 -0.37 -10.47 -31.00
CA ALA A 100 -0.70 -9.12 -30.54
C ALA A 100 0.49 -8.16 -30.66
N ARG A 101 0.22 -6.92 -31.07
CA ARG A 101 1.24 -5.86 -31.17
C ARG A 101 1.75 -5.51 -29.77
N GLY A 102 3.08 -5.42 -29.58
CA GLY A 102 3.69 -5.10 -28.28
C GLY A 102 3.17 -3.82 -27.62
N ARG A 103 2.80 -2.79 -28.41
CA ARG A 103 2.15 -1.56 -27.92
C ARG A 103 0.81 -1.82 -27.21
N ALA A 104 0.01 -2.74 -27.73
CA ALA A 104 -1.30 -3.07 -27.17
C ALA A 104 -1.16 -3.87 -25.86
N ILE A 105 -0.18 -4.77 -25.79
CA ILE A 105 0.15 -5.53 -24.57
C ILE A 105 0.66 -4.57 -23.49
N LEU A 106 1.66 -3.75 -23.81
CA LEU A 106 2.23 -2.78 -22.87
C LEU A 106 1.16 -1.79 -22.39
N GLY A 107 0.30 -1.30 -23.29
CA GLY A 107 -0.82 -0.43 -22.93
C GLY A 107 -1.83 -1.08 -21.99
N ALA A 108 -2.21 -2.33 -22.23
CA ALA A 108 -3.13 -3.06 -21.33
C ALA A 108 -2.51 -3.26 -19.94
N ARG A 109 -1.22 -3.63 -19.88
CA ARG A 109 -0.47 -3.78 -18.62
C ARG A 109 -0.33 -2.44 -17.88
N LEU A 110 -0.02 -1.35 -18.59
CA LEU A 110 0.02 0.02 -18.03
C LEU A 110 -1.29 0.40 -17.36
N ILE A 111 -2.42 0.12 -18.01
CA ILE A 111 -3.76 0.39 -17.44
C ILE A 111 -3.99 -0.47 -16.20
N GLY A 112 -3.58 -1.74 -16.23
CA GLY A 112 -3.64 -2.61 -15.06
C GLY A 112 -2.82 -2.10 -13.87
N VAL A 113 -1.59 -1.64 -14.12
CA VAL A 113 -0.72 -1.02 -13.10
C VAL A 113 -1.36 0.24 -12.54
N PHE A 114 -1.90 1.10 -13.42
CA PHE A 114 -2.59 2.33 -13.02
C PHE A 114 -3.78 2.03 -12.11
N VAL A 115 -4.69 1.13 -12.51
CA VAL A 115 -5.87 0.79 -11.71
C VAL A 115 -5.47 0.26 -10.34
N ARG A 116 -4.41 -0.56 -10.27
CA ARG A 116 -3.91 -1.13 -9.01
C ARG A 116 -3.25 -0.07 -8.12
N ALA A 117 -2.45 0.82 -8.68
CA ALA A 117 -1.78 1.90 -7.95
C ALA A 117 -2.78 2.97 -7.48
N GLN A 118 -3.70 3.36 -8.37
CA GLN A 118 -4.72 4.37 -8.12
C GLN A 118 -5.72 3.92 -7.05
N GLY A 119 -5.95 2.62 -6.88
CA GLY A 119 -6.94 2.09 -5.93
C GLY A 119 -6.79 2.65 -4.52
N LEU A 120 -5.57 2.68 -3.97
CA LEU A 120 -5.32 3.19 -2.62
C LEU A 120 -5.57 4.70 -2.51
N GLN A 121 -5.09 5.48 -3.49
CA GLN A 121 -5.30 6.93 -3.52
C GLN A 121 -6.77 7.28 -3.76
N ALA A 122 -7.45 6.54 -4.62
CA ALA A 122 -8.88 6.69 -4.88
C ALA A 122 -9.69 6.45 -3.61
N MET A 123 -9.31 5.46 -2.79
CA MET A 123 -9.95 5.21 -1.49
C MET A 123 -9.75 6.37 -0.52
N ILE A 124 -8.50 6.83 -0.34
CA ILE A 124 -8.20 7.96 0.55
C ILE A 124 -8.88 9.25 0.05
N GLY A 125 -8.81 9.51 -1.25
CA GLY A 125 -9.44 10.67 -1.89
C GLY A 125 -10.96 10.62 -1.84
N PHE A 126 -11.57 9.44 -1.91
CA PHE A 126 -13.02 9.26 -1.80
C PHE A 126 -13.55 9.67 -0.42
N PHE A 127 -12.83 9.38 0.67
CA PHE A 127 -13.21 9.83 2.01
C PHE A 127 -13.20 11.36 2.15
N LEU A 128 -12.10 11.98 1.72
CA LEU A 128 -12.00 13.44 1.69
C LEU A 128 -13.12 14.05 0.84
N LEU A 129 -13.47 13.41 -0.27
CA LEU A 129 -14.48 13.88 -1.20
C LEU A 129 -15.90 13.75 -0.65
N LEU A 130 -16.26 12.64 0.01
CA LEU A 130 -17.57 12.50 0.68
C LEU A 130 -17.78 13.60 1.72
N TRP A 131 -16.74 13.86 2.51
CA TRP A 131 -16.75 14.90 3.52
C TRP A 131 -16.90 16.31 2.90
N LEU A 132 -16.13 16.61 1.84
CA LEU A 132 -16.21 17.91 1.14
C LEU A 132 -17.51 18.09 0.32
N LEU A 133 -18.16 17.00 -0.10
CA LEU A 133 -19.47 17.04 -0.77
C LEU A 133 -20.61 17.25 0.21
N ALA A 134 -20.51 16.76 1.46
CA ALA A 134 -21.47 17.05 2.52
C ALA A 134 -21.57 18.57 2.78
N ASP A 135 -20.46 19.29 2.60
CA ASP A 135 -20.39 20.77 2.65
C ASP A 135 -21.00 21.46 1.40
N GLY A 136 -21.60 20.73 0.46
CA GLY A 136 -22.39 21.28 -0.65
C GLY A 136 -21.59 21.87 -1.83
N GLN A 137 -20.27 21.67 -1.89
CA GLN A 137 -19.41 22.32 -2.88
C GLN A 137 -18.94 21.37 -4.00
N LEU A 138 -19.63 21.36 -5.15
CA LEU A 138 -19.27 20.56 -6.35
C LEU A 138 -17.84 20.78 -6.89
N ARG A 139 -17.19 21.90 -6.55
CA ARG A 139 -15.83 22.24 -7.00
C ARG A 139 -14.77 21.21 -6.56
N TRP A 140 -14.98 20.51 -5.46
CA TRP A 140 -14.03 19.52 -4.93
C TRP A 140 -13.93 18.25 -5.80
N LEU A 141 -14.93 18.01 -6.65
CA LEU A 141 -14.89 16.92 -7.64
C LEU A 141 -13.74 17.10 -8.65
N ILE A 142 -13.39 18.34 -8.95
CA ILE A 142 -12.26 18.69 -9.82
C ILE A 142 -10.93 18.27 -9.17
N GLY A 143 -10.82 18.36 -7.84
CA GLY A 143 -9.63 17.91 -7.12
C GLY A 143 -9.36 16.42 -7.31
N TYR A 144 -10.40 15.60 -7.38
CA TYR A 144 -10.26 14.17 -7.68
C TYR A 144 -9.76 13.90 -9.10
N LEU A 145 -10.20 14.71 -10.07
CA LEU A 145 -9.68 14.65 -11.43
C LEU A 145 -8.17 14.94 -11.45
N VAL A 146 -7.72 15.93 -10.68
CA VAL A 146 -6.28 16.26 -10.55
C VAL A 146 -5.51 15.13 -9.90
N LEU A 147 -6.03 14.53 -8.83
CA LEU A 147 -5.40 13.39 -8.16
C LEU A 147 -5.28 12.17 -9.09
N THR A 148 -6.30 11.93 -9.91
CA THR A 148 -6.31 10.86 -10.92
C THR A 148 -5.31 11.15 -12.04
N ALA A 149 -5.21 12.41 -12.49
CA ALA A 149 -4.23 12.84 -13.47
C ALA A 149 -2.78 12.68 -12.98
N VAL A 150 -2.54 12.96 -11.69
CA VAL A 150 -1.24 12.67 -11.05
C VAL A 150 -0.95 11.17 -11.08
N GLY A 151 -1.93 10.31 -10.78
CA GLY A 151 -1.74 8.87 -10.87
C GLY A 151 -1.41 8.38 -12.29
N PHE A 152 -2.05 8.95 -13.32
CA PHE A 152 -1.69 8.69 -14.72
C PHE A 152 -0.23 9.09 -15.00
N ALA A 153 0.16 10.30 -14.61
CA ALA A 153 1.53 10.79 -14.79
C ALA A 153 2.56 9.88 -14.12
N MET A 154 2.35 9.57 -12.83
CA MET A 154 3.28 8.75 -12.04
C MET A 154 3.33 7.30 -12.54
N THR A 155 2.22 6.74 -13.03
CA THR A 155 2.23 5.40 -13.62
C THR A 155 3.05 5.36 -14.91
N GLY A 156 2.87 6.36 -15.77
CA GLY A 156 3.66 6.50 -17.00
C GLY A 156 5.16 6.59 -16.70
N LEU A 157 5.54 7.48 -15.77
CA LEU A 157 6.92 7.66 -15.34
C LEU A 157 7.50 6.39 -14.69
N ALA A 158 6.74 5.72 -13.81
CA ALA A 158 7.17 4.48 -13.15
C ALA A 158 7.47 3.37 -14.16
N VAL A 159 6.58 3.14 -15.12
CA VAL A 159 6.78 2.11 -16.16
C VAL A 159 7.98 2.46 -17.04
N MET A 160 8.14 3.73 -17.41
CA MET A 160 9.30 4.17 -18.17
C MET A 160 10.60 3.95 -17.41
N LEU A 161 10.64 4.34 -16.13
CA LEU A 161 11.79 4.14 -15.24
C LEU A 161 12.10 2.65 -15.05
N PHE A 162 11.07 1.81 -14.84
CA PHE A 162 11.23 0.37 -14.74
C PHE A 162 11.89 -0.22 -15.99
N LEU A 163 11.39 0.13 -17.18
CA LEU A 163 11.96 -0.36 -18.44
C LEU A 163 13.39 0.12 -18.64
N LEU A 164 13.69 1.39 -18.36
CA LEU A 164 15.04 1.93 -18.42
C LEU A 164 16.01 1.21 -17.47
N LEU A 165 15.58 0.93 -16.23
CA LEU A 165 16.36 0.16 -15.27
C LEU A 165 16.57 -1.29 -15.73
N SER A 166 15.56 -1.91 -16.32
CA SER A 166 15.66 -3.28 -16.85
C SER A 166 16.57 -3.37 -18.07
N LEU A 167 16.66 -2.31 -18.88
CA LEU A 167 17.58 -2.25 -20.01
C LEU A 167 19.03 -2.01 -19.56
N SER A 168 19.24 -1.20 -18.52
CA SER A 168 20.59 -0.85 -18.05
C SER A 168 21.22 -1.89 -17.13
N LEU A 169 20.43 -2.52 -16.25
CA LEU A 169 20.90 -3.49 -15.25
C LEU A 169 20.53 -4.94 -15.59
N GLY A 170 19.89 -5.15 -16.74
CA GLY A 170 19.27 -6.40 -17.15
C GLY A 170 17.91 -6.66 -16.46
N PRO A 171 17.10 -7.61 -16.98
CA PRO A 171 15.71 -7.79 -16.54
C PRO A 171 15.56 -8.09 -15.04
N VAL A 172 16.46 -8.90 -14.49
CA VAL A 172 16.44 -9.29 -13.06
C VAL A 172 16.99 -8.18 -12.16
N GLY A 173 18.04 -7.48 -12.61
CA GLY A 173 18.65 -6.38 -11.88
C GLY A 173 17.70 -5.19 -11.79
N GLY A 174 17.17 -4.75 -12.93
CA GLY A 174 16.22 -3.63 -13.02
C GLY A 174 14.94 -3.89 -12.23
N ALA A 175 14.36 -5.09 -12.34
CA ALA A 175 13.18 -5.45 -11.54
C ALA A 175 13.46 -5.44 -10.03
N ARG A 176 14.66 -5.87 -9.60
CA ARG A 176 15.05 -5.83 -8.19
C ARG A 176 15.18 -4.39 -7.70
N VAL A 177 15.87 -3.53 -8.45
CA VAL A 177 16.07 -2.12 -8.08
C VAL A 177 14.74 -1.36 -8.07
N ALA A 178 13.91 -1.52 -9.11
CA ALA A 178 12.59 -0.89 -9.17
C ALA A 178 11.69 -1.33 -8.00
N GLY A 179 11.74 -2.61 -7.62
CA GLY A 179 11.02 -3.13 -6.46
C GLY A 179 11.49 -2.54 -5.13
N ILE A 180 12.80 -2.37 -4.96
CA ILE A 180 13.37 -1.75 -3.75
C ILE A 180 12.98 -0.26 -3.69
N VAL A 181 13.25 0.49 -4.76
CA VAL A 181 12.93 1.92 -4.83
C VAL A 181 11.44 2.16 -4.66
N GLY A 182 10.59 1.39 -5.35
CA GLY A 182 9.15 1.51 -5.26
C GLY A 182 8.63 1.26 -3.84
N LYS A 183 9.13 0.21 -3.16
CA LYS A 183 8.77 -0.07 -1.76
C LYS A 183 9.27 1.03 -0.83
N THR A 184 10.50 1.51 -0.99
CA THR A 184 11.03 2.62 -0.19
C THR A 184 10.16 3.86 -0.36
N LEU A 185 9.73 4.22 -1.57
CA LEU A 185 8.85 5.37 -1.79
C LEU A 185 7.48 5.20 -1.11
N ILE A 186 6.88 4.00 -1.17
CA ILE A 186 5.63 3.72 -0.45
C ILE A 186 5.83 3.91 1.06
N VAL A 187 6.92 3.38 1.61
CA VAL A 187 7.28 3.52 3.02
C VAL A 187 7.50 5.00 3.39
N SER A 188 8.30 5.73 2.63
CA SER A 188 8.57 7.16 2.81
C SER A 188 7.31 8.00 2.71
N SER A 189 6.34 7.61 1.86
CA SER A 189 5.06 8.32 1.78
C SER A 189 4.31 8.27 3.11
N GLY A 190 4.33 7.15 3.83
CA GLY A 190 3.72 7.06 5.17
C GLY A 190 4.34 8.05 6.15
N VAL A 191 5.67 8.21 6.10
CA VAL A 191 6.39 9.21 6.91
C VAL A 191 5.96 10.61 6.51
N ILE A 192 6.02 10.94 5.22
CA ILE A 192 5.62 12.26 4.68
C ILE A 192 4.19 12.59 5.08
N GLY A 193 3.25 11.65 4.92
CA GLY A 193 1.85 11.81 5.30
C GLY A 193 1.67 12.09 6.78
N SER A 194 2.39 11.36 7.66
CA SER A 194 2.36 11.61 9.10
C SER A 194 2.90 13.00 9.47
N GLN A 195 3.95 13.47 8.77
CA GLN A 195 4.51 14.80 9.01
C GLN A 195 3.56 15.90 8.50
N ILE A 196 2.88 15.68 7.37
CA ILE A 196 1.87 16.62 6.88
C ILE A 196 0.72 16.73 7.89
N ALA A 197 0.24 15.62 8.44
CA ALA A 197 -0.81 15.62 9.45
C ALA A 197 -0.39 16.36 10.74
N LEU A 198 0.84 16.10 11.22
CA LEU A 198 1.40 16.82 12.38
C LEU A 198 1.58 18.30 12.10
N LEU A 199 2.02 18.65 10.89
CA LEU A 199 2.19 20.04 10.47
C LEU A 199 0.85 20.77 10.50
N VAL A 200 -0.24 20.16 10.01
CA VAL A 200 -1.62 20.71 10.07
C VAL A 200 -2.05 21.03 11.50
N LEU A 201 -1.66 20.22 12.47
CA LEU A 201 -2.05 20.35 13.87
C LEU A 201 -1.16 21.32 14.67
N HIS A 202 -0.04 21.78 14.11
CA HIS A 202 0.96 22.53 14.85
C HIS A 202 0.83 24.06 14.68
N PRO A 203 0.89 24.86 15.76
CA PRO A 203 0.75 26.31 15.69
C PRO A 203 1.86 27.02 14.89
N SER A 204 3.02 26.38 14.63
CA SER A 204 4.12 26.93 13.83
C SER A 204 3.83 27.07 12.33
N LEU A 205 2.67 26.60 11.87
CA LEU A 205 2.19 26.85 10.51
C LEU A 205 2.14 28.33 10.17
N THR A 206 1.69 29.17 11.11
CA THR A 206 1.60 30.62 10.91
C THR A 206 2.99 31.23 10.65
N GLU A 207 4.04 30.74 11.33
CA GLU A 207 5.42 31.16 11.09
C GLU A 207 5.96 30.69 9.74
N ILE A 208 5.66 29.44 9.35
CA ILE A 208 6.06 28.89 8.05
C ILE A 208 5.37 29.68 6.92
N LEU A 209 4.10 30.02 7.11
CA LEU A 209 3.33 30.83 6.17
C LEU A 209 3.83 32.26 6.10
N ALA A 210 4.25 32.87 7.22
CA ALA A 210 4.89 34.18 7.21
C ALA A 210 6.18 34.14 6.36
N LYS A 211 6.99 33.08 6.48
CA LYS A 211 8.18 32.89 5.63
C LYS A 211 7.84 32.72 4.15
N PHE A 212 6.81 31.93 3.81
CA PHE A 212 6.35 31.78 2.42
C PHE A 212 5.73 33.07 1.85
N ALA A 213 5.02 33.84 2.66
CA ALA A 213 4.47 35.15 2.26
C ALA A 213 5.59 36.15 1.94
N ILE A 214 6.68 36.16 2.70
CA ILE A 214 7.87 36.97 2.43
C ILE A 214 8.53 36.55 1.11
N ILE A 215 8.62 35.24 0.82
CA ILE A 215 9.18 34.73 -0.45
C ILE A 215 8.28 35.09 -1.64
N GLY A 216 6.96 35.00 -1.47
CA GLY A 216 5.98 35.41 -2.47
C GLY A 216 6.00 36.92 -2.75
N ALA A 217 6.13 37.74 -1.70
CA ALA A 217 6.23 39.20 -1.81
C ALA A 217 7.50 39.68 -2.53
N LYS A 218 8.59 38.89 -2.44
CA LYS A 218 9.86 39.16 -3.17
C LYS A 218 9.82 38.73 -4.64
N GLY A 219 8.67 38.34 -5.18
CA GLY A 219 8.51 37.95 -6.59
C GLY A 219 9.04 36.55 -6.93
N GLY A 220 9.53 35.78 -5.96
CA GLY A 220 10.08 34.43 -6.18
C GLY A 220 9.01 33.36 -6.43
N LEU A 221 7.77 33.60 -6.00
CA LEU A 221 6.64 32.68 -6.20
C LEU A 221 5.39 33.48 -6.58
N SER A 222 5.02 33.48 -7.87
CA SER A 222 3.71 34.00 -8.27
C SER A 222 2.63 33.00 -7.87
N TRP A 223 1.69 33.42 -7.01
CA TRP A 223 0.52 32.63 -6.62
C TRP A 223 -0.38 32.25 -7.81
N GLN A 224 -0.22 32.95 -8.94
CA GLN A 224 -0.88 32.67 -10.21
C GLN A 224 0.04 31.94 -11.22
N GLY A 225 1.29 31.67 -10.87
CA GLY A 225 2.30 31.06 -11.72
C GLY A 225 2.02 29.59 -12.06
N LEU A 226 2.50 29.14 -13.21
CA LEU A 226 2.25 27.79 -13.76
C LEU A 226 2.65 26.66 -12.79
N THR A 227 3.67 26.90 -11.94
CA THR A 227 4.16 25.95 -10.94
C THR A 227 3.12 25.58 -9.89
N LEU A 228 2.23 26.51 -9.53
CA LEU A 228 1.13 26.29 -8.59
C LEU A 228 -0.19 25.92 -9.28
N ALA A 229 -0.18 25.73 -10.61
CA ALA A 229 -1.36 25.28 -11.35
C ALA A 229 -1.94 23.95 -10.81
N PRO A 230 -1.14 22.94 -10.44
CA PRO A 230 -1.67 21.70 -9.87
C PRO A 230 -2.41 21.89 -8.56
N ALA A 231 -1.85 22.71 -7.65
CA ALA A 231 -2.50 23.01 -6.37
C ALA A 231 -3.80 23.79 -6.57
N ARG A 232 -3.84 24.76 -7.49
CA ARG A 232 -5.07 25.47 -7.85
C ARG A 232 -6.13 24.55 -8.43
N GLY A 233 -5.73 23.60 -9.28
CA GLY A 233 -6.63 22.58 -9.80
C GLY A 233 -7.21 21.70 -8.70
N LEU A 234 -6.41 21.34 -7.69
CA LEU A 234 -6.84 20.54 -6.55
C LEU A 234 -7.99 21.21 -5.77
N PHE A 235 -7.96 22.53 -5.62
CA PHE A 235 -9.00 23.32 -4.94
C PHE A 235 -10.14 23.81 -5.84
N GLY A 236 -10.27 23.25 -7.05
CA GLY A 236 -11.45 23.47 -7.89
C GLY A 236 -11.30 24.47 -9.03
N ALA A 237 -10.08 24.91 -9.37
CA ALA A 237 -9.86 25.72 -10.58
C ALA A 237 -9.88 24.83 -11.85
N PRO A 238 -10.87 24.96 -12.75
CA PRO A 238 -11.06 24.02 -13.86
C PRO A 238 -9.96 24.11 -14.93
N GLY A 239 -9.49 25.32 -15.25
CA GLY A 239 -8.43 25.53 -16.25
C GLY A 239 -7.11 24.84 -15.87
N PRO A 240 -6.54 25.12 -14.69
CA PRO A 240 -5.36 24.41 -14.19
C PRO A 240 -5.56 22.89 -14.09
N ALA A 241 -6.75 22.44 -13.67
CA ALA A 241 -7.06 21.02 -13.59
C ALA A 241 -7.05 20.33 -14.97
N MET A 242 -7.60 20.96 -16.01
CA MET A 242 -7.54 20.45 -17.38
C MET A 242 -6.10 20.34 -17.88
N LEU A 243 -5.27 21.34 -17.62
CA LEU A 243 -3.85 21.31 -18.00
C LEU A 243 -3.13 20.12 -17.35
N VAL A 244 -3.33 19.90 -16.05
CA VAL A 244 -2.75 18.75 -15.34
C VAL A 244 -3.30 17.43 -15.87
N GLY A 245 -4.60 17.37 -16.18
CA GLY A 245 -5.26 16.22 -16.81
C GLY A 245 -4.61 15.84 -18.14
N LEU A 246 -4.43 16.81 -19.03
CA LEU A 246 -3.79 16.60 -20.33
C LEU A 246 -2.33 16.17 -20.20
N LEU A 247 -1.57 16.81 -19.30
CA LEU A 247 -0.17 16.42 -19.04
C LEU A 247 -0.08 15.00 -18.46
N GLY A 248 -0.96 14.63 -17.53
CA GLY A 248 -0.99 13.30 -16.93
C GLY A 248 -1.29 12.22 -17.97
N LEU A 249 -2.29 12.43 -18.83
CA LEU A 249 -2.61 11.52 -19.94
C LEU A 249 -1.48 11.43 -20.96
N ALA A 250 -0.83 12.55 -21.29
CA ALA A 250 0.31 12.56 -22.20
C ALA A 250 1.46 11.71 -21.63
N LEU A 251 1.85 11.95 -20.38
CA LEU A 251 2.89 11.17 -19.69
C LEU A 251 2.54 9.69 -19.56
N PHE A 252 1.27 9.36 -19.35
CA PHE A 252 0.80 7.97 -19.32
C PHE A 252 0.89 7.26 -20.67
N ALA A 253 0.64 7.97 -21.77
CA ALA A 253 0.69 7.42 -23.12
C ALA A 253 2.13 7.24 -23.66
N LEU A 254 3.11 7.99 -23.12
CA LEU A 254 4.50 7.97 -23.60
C LEU A 254 5.17 6.58 -23.57
N PRO A 255 5.11 5.78 -22.49
CA PRO A 255 5.80 4.49 -22.45
C PRO A 255 5.23 3.51 -23.47
N ALA A 256 3.90 3.50 -23.65
CA ALA A 256 3.26 2.66 -24.66
C ALA A 256 3.70 3.01 -26.09
N ARG A 257 4.01 4.28 -26.37
CA ARG A 257 4.45 4.75 -27.69
C ARG A 257 5.95 4.53 -27.92
N LEU A 258 6.78 4.92 -26.96
CA LEU A 258 8.24 4.98 -27.10
C LEU A 258 8.93 3.67 -26.69
N MET A 259 8.42 2.98 -25.67
CA MET A 259 9.12 1.85 -25.04
C MET A 259 8.64 0.48 -25.53
N ALA A 260 7.80 0.42 -26.57
CA ALA A 260 7.29 -0.84 -27.09
C ALA A 260 8.35 -1.74 -27.73
N GLY A 261 9.40 -1.16 -28.31
CA GLY A 261 10.55 -1.90 -28.82
C GLY A 261 11.40 -2.46 -27.66
N PRO A 262 11.94 -1.59 -26.78
CA PRO A 262 12.74 -2.03 -25.64
C PRO A 262 12.03 -3.01 -24.71
N PHE A 263 10.71 -2.88 -24.55
CA PHE A 263 9.89 -3.86 -23.83
C PHE A 263 10.02 -5.27 -24.40
N ARG A 264 10.05 -5.45 -25.73
CA ARG A 264 10.24 -6.77 -26.35
C ARG A 264 11.62 -7.36 -26.03
N THR A 265 12.66 -6.53 -26.02
CA THR A 265 14.02 -6.96 -25.67
C THR A 265 14.09 -7.49 -24.24
N VAL A 266 13.53 -6.74 -23.28
CA VAL A 266 13.44 -7.14 -21.87
C VAL A 266 12.64 -8.45 -21.73
N LEU A 267 11.54 -8.59 -22.47
CA LEU A 267 10.73 -9.81 -22.47
C LEU A 267 11.53 -11.03 -22.97
N THR A 268 12.20 -10.93 -24.12
CA THR A 268 12.97 -12.04 -24.69
C THR A 268 14.14 -12.46 -23.81
N GLU A 269 14.85 -11.50 -23.22
CA GLU A 269 15.93 -11.80 -22.27
C GLU A 269 15.40 -12.46 -21.00
N SER A 270 14.25 -12.01 -20.49
CA SER A 270 13.64 -12.57 -19.30
C SER A 270 13.14 -14.02 -19.49
N ALA A 271 12.69 -14.37 -20.70
CA ALA A 271 12.27 -15.73 -21.06
C ALA A 271 13.48 -16.70 -21.11
N ASN A 272 14.60 -16.26 -21.68
CA ASN A 272 15.80 -17.09 -21.84
C ASN A 272 16.50 -17.42 -20.49
N LEU A 273 16.35 -16.55 -19.50
CA LEU A 273 16.88 -16.77 -18.13
C LEU A 273 16.18 -17.91 -17.37
N GLY A 274 15.09 -18.47 -17.90
CA GLY A 274 14.31 -19.56 -17.30
C GLY A 274 14.86 -20.97 -17.53
N GLN A 275 15.71 -21.17 -18.54
CA GLN A 275 16.27 -22.49 -18.87
C GLN A 275 17.50 -22.87 -18.01
N GLY A 276 17.95 -21.97 -17.13
CA GLY A 276 19.08 -22.15 -16.22
C GLY A 276 18.80 -23.14 -15.09
N THR A 277 19.30 -24.37 -15.26
CA THR A 277 19.57 -25.42 -14.26
C THR A 277 18.52 -25.62 -13.16
N ARG A 278 17.57 -26.52 -13.45
CA ARG A 278 16.79 -27.25 -12.44
C ARG A 278 17.78 -28.00 -11.53
N ARG A 279 18.23 -27.36 -10.45
CA ARG A 279 19.18 -27.95 -9.50
C ARG A 279 18.58 -29.26 -8.99
N ARG A 280 19.18 -30.40 -9.37
CA ARG A 280 18.79 -31.73 -8.90
C ARG A 280 18.69 -31.68 -7.38
N SER A 281 17.47 -31.79 -6.87
CA SER A 281 17.22 -31.88 -5.44
C SER A 281 17.84 -33.19 -4.97
N SER A 282 18.97 -33.10 -4.25
CA SER A 282 19.55 -34.22 -3.52
C SER A 282 18.47 -34.82 -2.62
N THR A 283 18.15 -36.09 -2.84
CA THR A 283 17.24 -36.92 -2.04
C THR A 283 17.87 -37.20 -0.68
N ARG A 284 17.84 -36.21 0.21
CA ARG A 284 18.15 -36.44 1.63
C ARG A 284 16.96 -37.10 2.29
N ILE A 285 17.15 -38.33 2.75
CA ILE A 285 16.19 -39.07 3.56
C ILE A 285 16.10 -38.37 4.91
N PHE A 286 14.98 -37.68 5.17
CA PHE A 286 14.72 -37.07 6.47
C PHE A 286 14.07 -38.09 7.40
N THR A 287 14.74 -38.41 8.51
CA THR A 287 14.15 -39.19 9.59
C THR A 287 13.23 -38.28 10.42
N PHE A 288 11.93 -38.56 10.39
CA PHE A 288 10.91 -37.83 11.15
C PHE A 288 10.93 -38.28 12.63
N ARG A 289 11.85 -37.71 13.42
CA ARG A 289 11.90 -37.89 14.90
C ARG A 289 11.52 -36.62 15.68
N THR A 290 10.84 -35.66 15.06
CA THR A 290 10.51 -34.38 15.71
C THR A 290 9.01 -34.25 15.97
N ALA A 291 8.65 -33.63 17.09
CA ALA A 291 7.27 -33.25 17.40
C ALA A 291 6.64 -32.49 16.21
N LEU A 292 5.38 -32.80 15.89
CA LEU A 292 4.66 -32.27 14.72
C LEU A 292 4.76 -30.74 14.61
N PHE A 293 4.60 -30.05 15.74
CA PHE A 293 4.72 -28.58 15.80
C PHE A 293 6.10 -28.07 15.37
N LEU A 294 7.19 -28.66 15.86
CA LEU A 294 8.56 -28.27 15.48
C LEU A 294 8.86 -28.58 14.02
N ALA A 295 8.33 -29.69 13.51
CA ALA A 295 8.45 -30.05 12.09
C ALA A 295 7.74 -29.02 11.20
N ILE A 296 6.52 -28.61 11.56
CA ILE A 296 5.77 -27.55 10.88
C ILE A 296 6.51 -26.21 11.00
N LEU A 297 6.92 -25.80 12.20
CA LEU A 297 7.64 -24.54 12.42
C LEU A 297 8.91 -24.46 11.57
N ARG A 298 9.73 -25.51 11.54
CA ARG A 298 10.95 -25.58 10.71
C ARG A 298 10.64 -25.57 9.22
N LYS A 299 9.54 -26.18 8.80
CA LYS A 299 9.11 -26.17 7.40
C LYS A 299 8.68 -24.76 7.00
N GLU A 300 7.77 -24.17 7.75
CA GLU A 300 7.19 -22.86 7.43
C GLU A 300 8.26 -21.76 7.50
N TRP A 301 9.18 -21.79 8.48
CA TRP A 301 10.32 -20.88 8.52
C TRP A 301 11.23 -21.01 7.29
N ARG A 302 11.52 -22.25 6.84
CA ARG A 302 12.31 -22.47 5.61
C ARG A 302 11.58 -21.98 4.36
N CYS A 303 10.26 -22.22 4.28
CA CYS A 303 9.42 -21.71 3.20
C CYS A 303 9.43 -20.18 3.17
N LEU A 304 9.28 -19.54 4.33
CA LEU A 304 9.35 -18.09 4.49
C LEU A 304 10.72 -17.56 4.07
N ARG A 305 11.82 -18.17 4.55
CA ARG A 305 13.21 -17.81 4.18
C ARG A 305 13.48 -17.88 2.68
N ARG A 306 12.82 -18.79 1.96
CA ARG A 306 12.96 -18.92 0.50
C ARG A 306 12.13 -17.87 -0.25
N ASP A 307 11.09 -17.33 0.36
CA ASP A 307 10.20 -16.37 -0.26
C ASP A 307 10.69 -14.93 -0.06
N ARG A 308 11.44 -14.44 -1.05
CA ARG A 308 12.02 -13.09 -1.03
C ARG A 308 10.96 -11.99 -0.96
N MET A 309 9.78 -12.19 -1.56
CA MET A 309 8.76 -11.16 -1.59
C MET A 309 8.20 -10.90 -0.20
N THR A 310 7.96 -11.98 0.56
CA THR A 310 7.48 -11.92 1.93
C THR A 310 8.49 -11.23 2.85
N TRP A 311 9.79 -11.55 2.72
CA TRP A 311 10.84 -10.83 3.48
C TRP A 311 10.91 -9.35 3.15
N GLN A 312 10.79 -8.98 1.87
CA GLN A 312 10.77 -7.58 1.50
C GLN A 312 9.59 -6.83 2.13
N ARG A 313 8.42 -7.47 2.25
CA ARG A 313 7.26 -6.88 2.95
C ARG A 313 7.54 -6.71 4.44
N VAL A 314 8.02 -7.75 5.11
CA VAL A 314 8.38 -7.69 6.55
C VAL A 314 9.43 -6.62 6.82
N ILE A 315 10.52 -6.59 6.04
CA ILE A 315 11.58 -5.59 6.17
C ILE A 315 11.02 -4.19 5.92
N SER A 316 10.18 -4.00 4.90
CA SER A 316 9.56 -2.70 4.63
C SER A 316 8.68 -2.24 5.80
N SER A 317 7.89 -3.14 6.40
CA SER A 317 7.08 -2.82 7.59
C SER A 317 7.93 -2.41 8.79
N ILE A 318 9.06 -3.09 9.02
CA ILE A 318 10.02 -2.72 10.08
C ILE A 318 10.67 -1.37 9.77
N LEU A 319 11.11 -1.15 8.53
CA LEU A 319 11.73 0.10 8.09
C LEU A 319 10.76 1.30 8.17
N MET A 320 9.46 1.11 7.95
CA MET A 320 8.45 2.16 8.17
C MET A 320 8.45 2.68 9.61
N MET A 321 8.83 1.83 10.57
CA MET A 321 8.82 2.19 11.98
C MET A 321 9.99 3.11 12.35
N ILE A 322 11.13 3.00 11.67
CA ILE A 322 12.35 3.74 12.03
C ILE A 322 12.11 5.26 11.97
N PRO A 323 11.58 5.84 10.88
CA PRO A 323 11.33 7.27 10.85
C PRO A 323 10.24 7.72 11.80
N ALA A 324 9.21 6.88 12.00
CA ALA A 324 8.13 7.14 12.94
C ALA A 324 8.62 7.18 14.40
N LEU A 325 9.74 6.54 14.72
CA LEU A 325 10.35 6.55 16.05
C LEU A 325 11.50 7.56 16.19
N LEU A 326 12.32 7.75 15.15
CA LEU A 326 13.58 8.52 15.25
C LEU A 326 13.49 9.96 14.76
N PHE A 327 12.70 10.25 13.71
CA PHE A 327 12.69 11.59 13.12
C PHE A 327 11.57 12.43 13.75
N HIS A 328 11.97 13.34 14.64
CA HIS A 328 11.17 14.48 15.04
C HIS A 328 12.04 15.68 15.40
N ASN A 329 11.66 16.85 14.87
CA ASN A 329 12.28 18.13 15.14
C ASN A 329 11.26 19.00 15.89
N GLY A 330 11.15 18.84 17.21
CA GLY A 330 10.25 19.67 18.03
C GLY A 330 10.24 19.30 19.52
N PRO A 331 9.89 20.25 20.40
CA PRO A 331 9.79 20.03 21.84
C PRO A 331 8.44 19.36 22.17
N LEU A 332 8.33 18.05 21.93
CA LEU A 332 7.17 17.27 22.37
C LEU A 332 7.36 16.83 23.83
N THR A 333 6.29 16.93 24.61
CA THR A 333 6.19 16.36 25.96
C THR A 333 6.47 14.85 25.96
N PRO A 334 7.10 14.28 27.00
CA PRO A 334 7.42 12.83 27.11
C PRO A 334 6.24 11.89 26.79
N HIS A 335 5.01 12.31 27.08
CA HIS A 335 3.76 11.60 26.79
C HIS A 335 3.52 11.33 25.29
N PHE A 336 4.02 12.19 24.41
CA PHE A 336 3.83 12.03 22.96
C PHE A 336 4.79 11.01 22.35
N TYR A 337 6.02 10.91 22.90
CA TYR A 337 6.99 9.88 22.54
C TYR A 337 6.52 8.49 22.96
N ALA A 338 6.03 8.41 24.19
CA ALA A 338 5.39 7.24 24.74
C ALA A 338 4.21 6.73 23.92
N LEU A 339 3.33 7.64 23.52
CA LEU A 339 2.20 7.32 22.65
C LEU A 339 2.66 6.78 21.30
N ARG A 340 3.63 7.44 20.65
CA ARG A 340 4.17 6.97 19.36
C ARG A 340 4.81 5.59 19.47
N ALA A 341 5.61 5.35 20.52
CA ALA A 341 6.22 4.05 20.76
C ALA A 341 5.17 2.97 21.01
N ALA A 342 4.11 3.26 21.78
CA ALA A 342 3.00 2.34 22.01
C ALA A 342 2.22 2.05 20.71
N LEU A 343 1.91 3.06 19.90
CA LEU A 343 1.22 2.89 18.62
C LEU A 343 2.03 2.07 17.61
N ALA A 344 3.35 2.32 17.55
CA ALA A 344 4.27 1.57 16.71
C ALA A 344 4.38 0.09 17.17
N ALA A 345 4.48 -0.11 18.49
CA ALA A 345 4.51 -1.44 19.10
C ALA A 345 3.21 -2.22 18.93
N ILE A 346 2.07 -1.55 18.72
CA ILE A 346 0.78 -2.19 18.42
C ILE A 346 0.67 -2.49 16.92
N TRP A 347 0.97 -1.53 16.06
CA TRP A 347 0.74 -1.63 14.61
C TRP A 347 1.67 -2.63 13.92
N LEU A 348 2.97 -2.60 14.23
CA LEU A 348 3.98 -3.44 13.59
C LEU A 348 3.69 -4.95 13.73
N PRO A 349 3.44 -5.50 14.94
CA PRO A 349 3.09 -6.90 15.11
C PRO A 349 1.87 -7.32 14.31
N GLY A 350 0.84 -6.46 14.27
CA GLY A 350 -0.36 -6.68 13.48
C GLY A 350 -0.05 -6.77 11.98
N ASN A 351 0.73 -5.83 11.47
CA ASN A 351 1.11 -5.85 10.06
C ASN A 351 1.89 -7.13 9.70
N ILE A 352 2.87 -7.53 10.53
CA ILE A 352 3.72 -8.70 10.28
C ILE A 352 2.92 -10.01 10.40
N ILE A 353 2.04 -10.17 11.40
CA ILE A 353 1.23 -11.39 11.51
C ILE A 353 0.32 -11.56 10.28
N GLY A 354 -0.19 -10.46 9.73
CA GLY A 354 -0.92 -10.47 8.45
C GLY A 354 -0.12 -11.05 7.30
N ILE A 355 1.08 -10.50 7.11
CA ILE A 355 2.00 -10.91 6.05
C ILE A 355 2.37 -12.39 6.21
N VAL A 356 2.68 -12.83 7.43
CA VAL A 356 3.04 -14.23 7.71
C VAL A 356 1.84 -15.16 7.52
N MET A 357 0.65 -14.77 7.97
CA MET A 357 -0.59 -15.56 7.84
C MET A 357 -1.06 -15.68 6.39
N GLU A 358 -0.83 -14.67 5.55
CA GLU A 358 -1.09 -14.76 4.10
C GLU A 358 -0.31 -15.92 3.46
N ARG A 359 0.91 -16.20 3.97
CA ARG A 359 1.77 -17.26 3.41
C ARG A 359 1.63 -18.61 4.10
N VAL A 360 1.59 -18.61 5.43
CA VAL A 360 1.59 -19.82 6.26
C VAL A 360 0.18 -20.36 6.47
N GLY A 361 -0.83 -19.50 6.33
CA GLY A 361 -2.24 -19.84 6.48
C GLY A 361 -2.65 -21.06 5.65
N VAL A 362 -3.65 -21.78 6.13
CA VAL A 362 -4.17 -22.97 5.46
C VAL A 362 -4.93 -22.53 4.20
N THR A 363 -4.31 -22.66 3.03
CA THR A 363 -4.97 -22.45 1.73
C THR A 363 -5.83 -23.67 1.36
N ASP A 364 -6.79 -23.50 0.46
CA ASP A 364 -7.72 -24.59 0.07
C ASP A 364 -7.00 -25.73 -0.66
N GLU A 365 -5.97 -25.42 -1.47
CA GLU A 365 -5.07 -26.43 -2.05
C GLU A 365 -4.37 -27.25 -0.97
N GLN A 366 -3.97 -26.60 0.13
CA GLN A 366 -3.39 -27.29 1.26
C GLN A 366 -4.43 -28.07 2.06
N LYS A 367 -5.70 -27.66 2.12
CA LYS A 367 -6.74 -28.44 2.80
C LYS A 367 -6.95 -29.80 2.14
N LEU A 368 -6.91 -29.88 0.81
CA LEU A 368 -7.01 -31.13 0.08
C LEU A 368 -5.82 -32.06 0.41
N VAL A 369 -4.61 -31.50 0.47
CA VAL A 369 -3.42 -32.26 0.86
C VAL A 369 -3.42 -32.64 2.36
N LEU A 370 -3.94 -31.76 3.21
CA LEU A 370 -4.04 -31.98 4.66
C LEU A 370 -5.17 -32.95 5.02
N ALA A 371 -6.18 -33.11 4.16
CA ALA A 371 -7.26 -34.08 4.36
C ALA A 371 -6.76 -35.53 4.26
N ILE A 372 -5.62 -35.74 3.58
CA ILE A 372 -4.97 -37.05 3.41
C ILE A 372 -3.98 -37.31 4.56
N ALA A 373 -3.72 -36.32 5.42
CA ALA A 373 -2.78 -36.46 6.52
C ALA A 373 -3.36 -37.34 7.66
N PRO A 374 -2.53 -38.13 8.36
CA PRO A 374 -2.96 -39.01 9.46
C PRO A 374 -3.36 -38.26 10.74
N HIS A 375 -3.46 -36.94 10.69
CA HIS A 375 -3.81 -36.09 11.82
C HIS A 375 -5.08 -35.29 11.51
N ALA A 376 -5.89 -35.07 12.54
CA ALA A 376 -7.12 -34.28 12.39
C ALA A 376 -6.83 -32.89 11.79
N PRO A 377 -7.66 -32.41 10.84
CA PRO A 377 -7.42 -31.14 10.15
C PRO A 377 -7.39 -29.94 11.12
N ARG A 378 -8.11 -30.03 12.24
CA ARG A 378 -8.11 -29.00 13.29
C ARG A 378 -6.77 -28.89 14.01
N THR A 379 -6.12 -30.01 14.34
CA THR A 379 -4.83 -29.99 15.05
C THR A 379 -3.73 -29.47 14.13
N LEU A 380 -3.75 -29.85 12.86
CA LEU A 380 -2.85 -29.30 11.84
C LEU A 380 -3.05 -27.80 11.64
N ALA A 381 -4.30 -27.32 11.53
CA ALA A 381 -4.59 -25.90 11.41
C ALA A 381 -4.11 -25.10 12.63
N ALA A 382 -4.42 -25.56 13.85
CA ALA A 382 -3.97 -24.93 15.09
C ALA A 382 -2.44 -24.85 15.17
N GLN A 383 -1.74 -25.91 14.80
CA GLN A 383 -0.27 -25.92 14.79
C GLN A 383 0.32 -25.00 13.72
N LYS A 384 -0.31 -24.87 12.55
CA LYS A 384 0.13 -23.90 11.53
C LYS A 384 -0.09 -22.46 11.98
N TYR A 385 -1.21 -22.16 12.63
CA TYR A 385 -1.46 -20.83 13.21
C TYR A 385 -0.49 -20.52 14.36
N GLY A 386 -0.24 -21.50 15.23
CA GLY A 386 0.78 -21.38 16.28
C GLY A 386 2.19 -21.15 15.71
N ALA A 387 2.54 -21.83 14.62
CA ALA A 387 3.82 -21.62 13.95
C ALA A 387 3.92 -20.20 13.36
N ALA A 388 2.88 -19.70 12.70
CA ALA A 388 2.84 -18.34 12.18
C ALA A 388 2.94 -17.27 13.30
N LEU A 389 2.28 -17.50 14.44
CA LEU A 389 2.39 -16.64 15.62
C LEU A 389 3.83 -16.62 16.18
N MET A 390 4.45 -17.79 16.34
CA MET A 390 5.83 -17.90 16.84
C MET A 390 6.84 -17.22 15.93
N ILE A 391 6.70 -17.40 14.61
CA ILE A 391 7.53 -16.73 13.60
C ILE A 391 7.38 -15.21 13.72
N THR A 392 6.15 -14.72 13.89
CA THR A 392 5.89 -13.29 14.02
C THR A 392 6.46 -12.72 15.30
N LEU A 393 6.26 -13.39 16.43
CA LEU A 393 6.85 -12.99 17.71
C LEU A 393 8.38 -12.94 17.61
N ALA A 394 9.02 -13.93 16.99
CA ALA A 394 10.47 -13.93 16.80
C ALA A 394 10.97 -12.72 15.97
N LEU A 395 10.16 -12.20 15.04
CA LEU A 395 10.49 -11.04 14.21
C LEU A 395 10.21 -9.70 14.91
N VAL A 396 9.18 -9.64 15.76
CA VAL A 396 8.67 -8.42 16.38
C VAL A 396 9.31 -8.14 17.74
N VAL A 397 9.62 -9.19 18.51
CA VAL A 397 10.17 -9.05 19.86
C VAL A 397 11.47 -8.23 19.86
N PRO A 398 12.45 -8.44 18.95
CA PRO A 398 13.67 -7.64 18.96
C PRO A 398 13.45 -6.12 18.77
N PRO A 399 12.73 -5.64 17.73
CA PRO A 399 12.51 -4.20 17.55
C PRO A 399 11.63 -3.60 18.65
N VAL A 400 10.66 -4.36 19.19
CA VAL A 400 9.83 -3.88 20.31
C VAL A 400 10.67 -3.79 21.59
N ALA A 401 11.44 -4.82 21.94
CA ALA A 401 12.32 -4.78 23.12
C ALA A 401 13.33 -3.61 23.05
N CYS A 402 13.87 -3.33 21.86
CA CYS A 402 14.70 -2.15 21.64
C CYS A 402 13.94 -0.84 21.88
N ALA A 403 12.72 -0.70 21.35
CA ALA A 403 11.88 0.48 21.60
C ALA A 403 11.50 0.64 23.07
N LEU A 404 11.24 -0.47 23.77
CA LEU A 404 10.90 -0.48 25.20
C LEU A 404 12.09 -0.10 26.08
N ALA A 405 13.30 -0.51 25.72
CA ALA A 405 14.52 -0.12 26.41
C ALA A 405 14.77 1.40 26.32
N LEU A 406 14.35 2.03 25.22
CA LEU A 406 14.46 3.48 25.02
C LEU A 406 13.34 4.26 25.75
N PHE A 407 12.18 3.64 26.01
CA PHE A 407 10.99 4.31 26.57
C PHE A 407 10.28 3.43 27.64
N PRO A 408 10.84 3.31 28.86
CA PRO A 408 10.41 2.32 29.85
C PRO A 408 9.03 2.56 30.47
N LEU A 409 8.58 3.83 30.56
CA LEU A 409 7.36 4.23 31.27
C LEU A 409 6.06 3.62 30.71
N TYR A 410 6.05 3.16 29.46
CA TYR A 410 4.85 2.70 28.76
C TYR A 410 4.99 1.26 28.23
N ALA A 411 6.00 0.55 28.73
CA ALA A 411 6.36 -0.77 28.22
C ALA A 411 5.29 -1.83 28.46
N GLY A 412 4.61 -1.78 29.62
CA GLY A 412 3.54 -2.71 29.94
C GLY A 412 2.35 -2.61 28.97
N ALA A 413 1.87 -1.39 28.70
CA ALA A 413 0.75 -1.16 27.79
C ALA A 413 1.10 -1.53 26.34
N ALA A 414 2.32 -1.26 25.89
CA ALA A 414 2.80 -1.62 24.57
C ALA A 414 2.89 -3.15 24.37
N VAL A 415 3.40 -3.89 25.36
CA VAL A 415 3.48 -5.36 25.30
C VAL A 415 2.08 -5.98 25.31
N ILE A 416 1.18 -5.50 26.17
CA ILE A 416 -0.22 -5.97 26.23
C ILE A 416 -0.92 -5.68 24.91
N GLY A 417 -0.77 -4.47 24.36
CA GLY A 417 -1.33 -4.08 23.07
C GLY A 417 -0.79 -4.91 21.90
N MET A 418 0.52 -5.19 21.89
CA MET A 418 1.17 -6.07 20.92
C MET A 418 0.57 -7.49 20.95
N VAL A 419 0.56 -8.11 22.14
CA VAL A 419 0.09 -9.50 22.30
C VAL A 419 -1.40 -9.58 21.95
N SER A 420 -2.19 -8.61 22.39
CA SER A 420 -3.62 -8.52 22.08
C SER A 420 -3.87 -8.35 20.59
N ASN A 421 -3.12 -7.49 19.90
CA ASN A 421 -3.28 -7.31 18.46
C ASN A 421 -2.85 -8.56 17.67
N CYS A 422 -1.73 -9.19 18.04
CA CYS A 422 -1.29 -10.45 17.43
C CYS A 422 -2.31 -11.58 17.59
N THR A 423 -2.88 -11.75 18.79
CA THR A 423 -3.88 -12.80 19.06
C THR A 423 -5.18 -12.51 18.32
N LEU A 424 -5.70 -11.28 18.40
CA LEU A 424 -6.89 -10.85 17.68
C LEU A 424 -6.76 -11.10 16.18
N GLN A 425 -5.61 -10.74 15.59
CA GLN A 425 -5.40 -10.94 14.16
C GLN A 425 -5.20 -12.40 13.77
N THR A 426 -4.54 -13.19 14.60
CA THR A 426 -4.42 -14.65 14.39
C THR A 426 -5.80 -15.33 14.36
N LEU A 427 -6.73 -14.87 15.19
CA LEU A 427 -8.10 -15.38 15.24
C LEU A 427 -8.99 -14.82 14.13
N ALA A 428 -8.79 -13.56 13.74
CA ALA A 428 -9.63 -12.85 12.78
C ALA A 428 -9.27 -13.19 11.33
N VAL A 429 -7.98 -13.30 10.98
CA VAL A 429 -7.52 -13.52 9.60
C VAL A 429 -8.15 -14.77 8.94
N PRO A 430 -8.23 -15.94 9.61
CA PRO A 430 -8.88 -17.12 9.04
C PRO A 430 -10.38 -16.92 8.80
N LYS A 431 -11.05 -16.24 9.73
CA LYS A 431 -12.49 -15.93 9.67
C LYS A 431 -12.78 -14.91 8.56
N LEU A 432 -11.95 -13.89 8.42
CA LEU A 432 -12.03 -12.90 7.35
C LEU A 432 -11.71 -13.49 5.99
N ALA A 433 -10.75 -14.42 5.91
CA ALA A 433 -10.51 -15.19 4.70
C ALA A 433 -11.72 -16.07 4.35
N ALA A 434 -12.39 -16.68 5.35
CA ALA A 434 -13.62 -17.45 5.14
C ALA A 434 -14.80 -16.57 4.73
N PHE A 435 -14.94 -15.40 5.34
CA PHE A 435 -15.93 -14.39 4.98
C PHE A 435 -15.70 -13.85 3.57
N GLY A 436 -14.45 -13.60 3.21
CA GLY A 436 -14.07 -13.25 1.85
C GLY A 436 -14.47 -14.32 0.84
N ARG A 437 -14.30 -15.60 1.19
CA ARG A 437 -14.79 -16.71 0.35
C ARG A 437 -16.31 -16.80 0.28
N PHE A 438 -17.03 -16.56 1.38
CA PHE A 438 -18.50 -16.45 1.38
C PHE A 438 -19.00 -15.34 0.44
N LEU A 439 -18.23 -14.26 0.32
CA LEU A 439 -18.48 -13.19 -0.63
C LEU A 439 -18.03 -13.52 -2.07
N GLY A 440 -17.51 -14.72 -2.33
CA GLY A 440 -17.14 -15.23 -3.65
C GLY A 440 -15.71 -14.97 -4.09
N PHE A 441 -14.77 -14.71 -3.16
CA PHE A 441 -13.37 -14.45 -3.53
C PHE A 441 -12.57 -15.73 -3.72
N ALA A 442 -11.85 -15.82 -4.83
CA ALA A 442 -10.78 -16.81 -4.95
C ALA A 442 -9.66 -16.47 -3.94
N PRO A 443 -9.02 -17.50 -3.33
CA PRO A 443 -8.03 -17.32 -2.26
C PRO A 443 -6.81 -16.47 -2.64
N ASP A 444 -6.51 -16.32 -3.93
CA ASP A 444 -5.34 -15.57 -4.43
C ASP A 444 -5.64 -14.12 -4.86
N HIS A 445 -6.89 -13.66 -4.71
CA HIS A 445 -7.28 -12.32 -5.14
C HIS A 445 -6.91 -11.23 -4.13
N ALA A 446 -6.79 -10.00 -4.64
CA ALA A 446 -6.49 -8.81 -3.83
C ALA A 446 -7.61 -8.45 -2.83
N GLY A 447 -8.85 -8.89 -3.08
CA GLY A 447 -10.03 -8.59 -2.24
C GLY A 447 -9.91 -9.05 -0.79
N PRO A 448 -9.70 -10.36 -0.52
CA PRO A 448 -9.43 -10.87 0.83
C PRO A 448 -8.27 -10.14 1.52
N ARG A 449 -7.22 -9.82 0.77
CA ARG A 449 -6.03 -9.13 1.28
C ARG A 449 -6.34 -7.69 1.69
N LEU A 450 -7.15 -6.97 0.92
CA LEU A 450 -7.61 -5.63 1.24
C LEU A 450 -8.50 -5.62 2.49
N ILE A 451 -9.44 -6.58 2.61
CA ILE A 451 -10.31 -6.71 3.79
C ILE A 451 -9.47 -6.99 5.03
N ILE A 452 -8.51 -7.91 4.93
CA ILE A 452 -7.58 -8.21 6.01
C ILE A 452 -6.79 -6.94 6.37
N PHE A 453 -6.20 -6.25 5.41
CA PHE A 453 -5.44 -5.02 5.65
C PHE A 453 -6.27 -3.90 6.33
N ILE A 454 -7.50 -3.67 5.88
CA ILE A 454 -8.40 -2.67 6.47
C ILE A 454 -8.76 -3.06 7.89
N PHE A 455 -9.18 -4.31 8.10
CA PHE A 455 -9.52 -4.82 9.43
C PHE A 455 -8.32 -4.73 10.37
N GLN A 456 -7.12 -5.09 9.90
CA GLN A 456 -5.89 -4.96 10.67
C GLN A 456 -5.60 -3.51 11.04
N THR A 457 -5.79 -2.57 10.11
CA THR A 457 -5.61 -1.14 10.35
C THR A 457 -6.61 -0.62 11.38
N LEU A 458 -7.89 -0.99 11.23
CA LEU A 458 -8.96 -0.61 12.16
C LEU A 458 -8.75 -1.21 13.56
N MET A 459 -8.43 -2.51 13.67
CA MET A 459 -8.17 -3.15 14.95
C MET A 459 -6.92 -2.59 15.62
N SER A 460 -5.86 -2.36 14.85
CA SER A 460 -4.64 -1.72 15.38
C SER A 460 -4.96 -0.31 15.86
N GLY A 461 -5.78 0.45 15.12
CA GLY A 461 -6.25 1.78 15.49
C GLY A 461 -7.18 1.81 16.71
N LEU A 462 -8.03 0.80 16.87
CA LEU A 462 -8.94 0.67 18.01
C LEU A 462 -8.17 0.31 19.28
N VAL A 463 -7.26 -0.67 19.22
CA VAL A 463 -6.37 -1.03 20.34
C VAL A 463 -5.48 0.15 20.70
N ALA A 464 -4.93 0.85 19.70
CA ALA A 464 -4.21 2.10 19.85
C ALA A 464 -5.01 3.18 20.58
N GLY A 465 -6.26 3.42 20.16
CA GLY A 465 -7.15 4.40 20.75
C GLY A 465 -7.51 4.07 22.20
N LEU A 466 -7.79 2.80 22.50
CA LEU A 466 -8.06 2.36 23.87
C LEU A 466 -6.84 2.55 24.78
N VAL A 467 -5.64 2.21 24.28
CA VAL A 467 -4.39 2.44 25.01
C VAL A 467 -4.13 3.94 25.18
N TYR A 468 -4.44 4.77 24.19
CA TYR A 468 -4.32 6.23 24.31
C TYR A 468 -5.25 6.80 25.38
N VAL A 469 -6.53 6.45 25.35
CA VAL A 469 -7.53 6.90 26.34
C VAL A 469 -7.07 6.52 27.75
N TRP A 470 -6.61 5.27 27.93
CA TRP A 470 -6.08 4.79 29.21
C TRP A 470 -4.84 5.59 29.66
N ILE A 471 -3.89 5.84 28.76
CA ILE A 471 -2.70 6.66 29.05
C ILE A 471 -3.09 8.10 29.41
N SER A 472 -4.03 8.70 28.70
CA SER A 472 -4.46 10.10 28.91
C SER A 472 -5.31 10.32 30.17
N SER A 473 -5.88 9.25 30.72
CA SER A 473 -6.70 9.27 31.94
C SER A 473 -5.89 9.16 33.24
N ARG A 474 -4.58 8.96 33.13
CA ARG A 474 -3.62 8.94 34.23
C ARG A 474 -2.70 10.14 34.12
#